data_AF-A0A2Z5WZW8-F1
#
_entry.id   AF-A0A2Z5WZW8-F1
#
_cell.length_a   1.000
_cell.length_b   1.000
_cell.length_c   1.000
_cell.angle_alpha   90.00
_cell.angle_beta   90.00
_cell.angle_gamma   90.00
#
_symmetry.space_group_name_H-M   'P 1'
#
loop_
_entity.id
_entity.type
_entity.pdbx_description
1 polymer ?
#
loop_
_entity_poly.entity_id
_entity_poly.type
_entity_poly.pdbx_seq_one_letter_code
_entity_poly.pdbx_strand_id
1 'polypeptide(L)' 'MINFVLATPSKGNVEEIYLKLKEFGILVRYFHQAGIADKLRITVGTDEQNLSLINALSN' A
#
# COMPACT_ATOMS: atom_id res chain seq x y z
N MET A 1 -13.99 -12.49 -8.38
CA MET A 1 -14.21 -11.42 -7.38
C MET A 1 -12.91 -10.67 -7.16
N ILE A 2 -12.98 -9.37 -6.92
CA ILE A 2 -11.81 -8.50 -6.83
C ILE A 2 -11.60 -8.12 -5.36
N ASN A 3 -10.53 -8.64 -4.74
CA ASN A 3 -10.21 -8.43 -3.32
C ASN A 3 -9.01 -7.49 -3.15
N PHE A 4 -9.06 -6.32 -3.79
CA PHE A 4 -8.02 -5.32 -3.64
C PHE A 4 -8.58 -3.91 -3.64
N VAL A 5 -7.85 -2.99 -3.02
CA VAL A 5 -8.09 -1.55 -3.04
C VAL A 5 -6.95 -0.87 -3.79
N LEU A 6 -7.30 0.08 -4.65
CA LEU A 6 -6.35 1.03 -5.23
C LEU A 6 -6.33 2.27 -4.36
N ALA A 7 -5.19 2.55 -3.75
CA ALA A 7 -4.99 3.70 -2.89
C ALA A 7 -3.98 4.67 -3.53
N THR A 8 -4.30 5.96 -3.46
CA THR A 8 -3.38 7.05 -3.82
C THR A 8 -3.08 7.81 -2.54
N PRO A 9 -1.83 7.82 -2.05
CA PRO A 9 -1.47 8.60 -0.88
C PRO A 9 -1.55 10.10 -1.20
N SER A 10 -2.13 10.88 -0.29
CA SER A 10 -2.33 12.31 -0.49
C SER A 10 -1.04 13.13 -0.35
N LYS A 11 -0.01 12.56 0.30
CA LYS A 11 1.30 13.16 0.54
C LYS A 11 2.38 12.09 0.53
N GLY A 12 3.59 12.47 0.12
CA GLY A 12 4.76 11.59 0.11
C GLY A 12 4.95 10.81 -1.20
N ASN A 13 6.14 10.25 -1.38
CA ASN A 13 6.44 9.40 -2.52
C ASN A 13 5.86 7.99 -2.29
N VAL A 14 5.06 7.51 -3.24
CA VAL A 14 4.46 6.17 -3.21
C VAL A 14 5.51 5.08 -3.08
N GLU A 15 6.65 5.25 -3.75
CA GLU A 15 7.75 4.29 -3.69
C GLU A 15 8.31 4.16 -2.27
N GLU A 16 8.50 5.28 -1.56
CA GLU A 16 8.95 5.26 -0.16
C GLU A 16 7.93 4.60 0.75
N ILE A 17 6.63 4.86 0.56
CA ILE A 17 5.56 4.21 1.31
C ILE A 17 5.59 2.70 1.06
N TYR A 18 5.74 2.28 -0.18
CA TYR A 18 5.91 0.87 -0.53
C TYR A 18 7.12 0.23 0.16
N LEU A 19 8.28 0.91 0.15
CA LEU A 19 9.50 0.43 0.80
C LEU A 19 9.30 0.27 2.31
N LYS A 20 8.72 1.27 2.98
CA LYS A 20 8.40 1.18 4.42
C LYS A 20 7.45 0.02 4.72
N LEU A 21 6.36 -0.10 3.97
CA LEU A 21 5.41 -1.21 4.15
C LEU A 21 6.09 -2.57 3.98
N LYS A 22 6.99 -2.69 3.00
CA LYS A 22 7.78 -3.90 2.78
C LYS A 22 8.70 -4.21 3.97
N GLU A 23 9.30 -3.21 4.61
CA GLU A 23 10.10 -3.39 5.83
C GLU A 23 9.25 -3.85 7.02
N PHE A 24 8.00 -3.41 7.12
CA PHE A 24 7.03 -3.91 8.11
C PHE A 24 6.48 -5.31 7.77
N GLY A 25 6.96 -5.97 6.71
CA GLY A 25 6.46 -7.28 6.27
C GLY A 25 5.12 -7.22 5.53
N ILE A 26 4.67 -6.02 5.14
CA ILE A 26 3.40 -5.79 4.46
C ILE A 26 3.65 -5.63 2.96
N LEU A 27 3.41 -6.72 2.22
CA LEU A 27 3.64 -6.72 0.78
C LEU A 27 2.45 -6.13 0.02
N VAL A 28 2.62 -4.92 -0.52
CA VAL A 28 1.69 -4.28 -1.45
C VAL A 28 2.29 -4.20 -2.86
N ARG A 29 1.45 -3.95 -3.87
CA ARG A 29 1.92 -3.81 -5.26
C ARG A 29 2.04 -2.33 -5.61
N TYR A 30 3.27 -1.89 -5.86
CA TYR A 30 3.57 -0.60 -6.48
C TYR A 30 3.69 -0.74 -8.00
N PHE A 31 3.26 0.29 -8.75
CA PHE A 31 3.40 0.36 -10.20
C PHE A 31 4.32 1.52 -10.60
N HIS A 32 5.55 1.23 -11.00
CA HIS A 32 6.47 2.23 -11.51
C HIS A 32 6.22 2.48 -13.03
N GLN A 33 5.01 2.94 -13.37
CA GLN A 33 4.62 3.27 -14.75
C GLN A 33 3.95 4.65 -14.80
N ALA A 34 4.30 5.45 -15.81
CA ALA A 34 3.70 6.77 -16.03
C ALA A 34 2.16 6.68 -16.06
N GLY A 35 1.50 7.51 -15.24
CA GLY A 35 0.03 7.55 -15.09
C GLY A 35 -0.56 6.70 -13.95
N ILE A 36 0.22 5.77 -13.39
CA ILE A 36 -0.17 4.98 -12.20
C ILE A 36 0.92 4.90 -11.12
N ALA A 37 2.02 5.65 -11.31
CA ALA A 37 3.12 5.77 -10.35
C ALA A 37 2.72 6.45 -9.03
N ASP A 38 1.54 7.04 -8.96
CA ASP A 38 0.93 7.58 -7.75
C ASP A 38 0.02 6.57 -7.03
N LYS A 39 -0.01 5.29 -7.45
CA LYS A 39 -0.99 4.31 -6.95
C LYS A 39 -0.34 3.07 -6.33
N LEU A 40 -0.95 2.61 -5.25
CA LEU A 40 -0.69 1.34 -4.59
C LEU A 40 -1.89 0.43 -4.78
N ARG A 41 -1.66 -0.83 -5.13
CA ARG A 41 -2.67 -1.88 -5.04
C ARG A 41 -2.43 -2.71 -3.80
N ILE A 42 -3.40 -2.63 -2.91
CA ILE A 42 -3.41 -3.27 -1.60
C ILE A 42 -4.39 -4.44 -1.67
N THR A 43 -3.94 -5.66 -1.40
CA THR A 43 -4.84 -6.81 -1.31
C THR A 43 -5.55 -6.80 0.03
N VAL A 44 -6.86 -6.99 0.05
CA VAL A 44 -7.65 -7.07 1.29
C VAL A 44 -7.49 -8.48 1.85
N GLY A 45 -6.85 -8.56 3.02
CA GLY A 45 -6.60 -9.81 3.75
C GLY A 45 -7.53 -9.95 4.96
N THR A 46 -7.02 -10.57 6.02
CA THR A 46 -7.73 -10.66 7.31
C THR A 46 -7.79 -9.31 8.02
N ASP A 47 -8.69 -9.15 8.99
CA ASP A 47 -8.80 -7.93 9.78
C ASP A 47 -7.48 -7.55 10.48
N GLU A 48 -6.73 -8.53 10.99
CA GLU A 48 -5.41 -8.31 11.62
C GLU A 48 -4.36 -7.78 10.64
N GLN A 49 -4.34 -8.31 9.42
CA GLN A 49 -3.45 -7.84 8.35
C GLN A 49 -3.81 -6.41 7.93
N ASN A 50 -5.11 -6.13 7.80
CA ASN A 50 -5.62 -4.81 7.45
C ASN A 50 -5.31 -3.79 8.56
N LEU A 51 -5.44 -4.17 9.84
CA LEU A 51 -5.13 -3.32 10.97
C LEU A 51 -3.62 -2.99 11.04
N SER A 52 -2.76 -3.98 10.80
CA SER A 52 -1.31 -3.80 10.73
C SER A 52 -0.91 -2.82 9.64
N LEU A 53 -1.56 -2.90 8.46
CA LEU A 53 -1.38 -1.96 7.37
C LEU A 53 -1.77 -0.53 7.78
N ILE A 54 -2.95 -0.36 8.40
CA ILE A 54 -3.43 0.96 8.83
C ILE A 54 -2.49 1.58 9.87
N ASN A 55 -1.99 0.78 10.81
CA ASN A 55 -1.03 1.22 11.83
C ASN A 55 0.31 1.64 11.21
N ALA A 56 0.79 0.91 10.21
CA ALA A 56 2.03 1.25 9.49
C ALA A 56 1.88 2.53 8.65
N LEU A 57 0.68 2.87 8.19
CA LEU A 57 0.39 4.08 7.43
C LEU A 57 0.09 5.31 8.31
N SER A 58 -0.24 5.11 9.58
CA SER A 58 -0.59 6.19 10.52
C SER A 58 0.59 6.68 11.37
N ASN A 59 1.76 6.03 11.27
CA ASN A 59 3.04 6.45 11.90
C ASN A 59 3.90 7.26 10.93
#